data_AF-A0A660RA80-F1
#
_entry.id   AF-A0A660RA80-F1
#
_cell.length_a   1.000
_cell.length_b   1.000
_cell.length_c   1.000
_cell.angle_alpha   90.00
_cell.angle_beta   90.00
_cell.angle_gamma   90.00
#
_symmetry.space_group_name_H-M   'P 1'
#
loop_
_entity.id
_entity.type
_entity.pdbx_description
1 polymer ?
#
loop_
_entity_poly.entity_id
_entity_poly.type
_entity_poly.pdbx_seq_one_letter_code
_entity_poly.pdbx_strand_id
1 'polypeptide(L)' 'KTVVDKLRDSYNTLGPSEHPIFKLRGLYRHHFIVKVDTPESFLKDLQKVLKIYKGSWKIFVDPPGIV' A
#
# COMPACT_ATOMS: atom_id res chain seq x y z
N LYS A 1 -2.67 -6.52 13.19
CA LYS A 1 -2.08 -6.77 11.85
C LYS A 1 -2.46 -5.62 10.94
N THR A 2 -1.51 -5.08 10.19
CA THR A 2 -1.69 -4.01 9.20
C THR A 2 -1.92 -4.60 7.80
N VAL A 3 -2.28 -3.76 6.82
CA VAL A 3 -2.32 -4.18 5.40
C VAL A 3 -0.97 -4.74 4.96
N VAL A 4 0.13 -4.10 5.36
CA VAL A 4 1.48 -4.54 4.98
C VAL A 4 1.80 -5.90 5.59
N ASP A 5 1.44 -6.16 6.85
CA ASP A 5 1.63 -7.48 7.46
C ASP A 5 0.91 -8.57 6.66
N LYS A 6 -0.29 -8.27 6.15
CA LYS A 6 -1.07 -9.23 5.36
C LYS A 6 -0.49 -9.46 3.97
N LEU A 7 0.11 -8.43 3.36
CA LEU A 7 0.71 -8.52 2.03
C LEU A 7 2.09 -9.18 2.06
N ARG A 8 2.87 -8.98 3.13
CA ARG A 8 4.19 -9.61 3.31
C ARG A 8 4.15 -11.15 3.31
N ASP A 9 3.03 -11.75 3.69
CA ASP A 9 2.83 -13.20 3.64
C ASP A 9 2.89 -13.77 2.21
N SER A 10 2.68 -12.93 1.18
CA SER A 10 2.52 -13.39 -0.22
C SER A 10 3.29 -12.57 -1.25
N TYR A 11 3.73 -11.36 -0.90
CA TYR A 11 4.33 -10.41 -1.83
C TYR A 11 5.57 -9.74 -1.24
N ASN A 12 6.55 -9.45 -2.10
CA ASN A 12 7.74 -8.70 -1.71
C ASN A 12 7.38 -7.23 -1.47
N THR A 13 7.22 -6.88 -0.20
CA THR A 13 6.69 -5.58 0.24
C THR A 13 7.72 -4.83 1.07
N LEU A 14 8.04 -3.60 0.64
CA LEU A 14 8.86 -2.63 1.36
C LEU A 14 7.96 -1.62 2.10
N GLY A 15 8.31 -1.31 3.35
CA GLY A 15 7.49 -0.49 4.25
C GLY A 15 6.69 -1.32 5.28
N PRO A 16 5.70 -0.75 5.99
CA PRO A 16 5.23 0.63 5.82
C PRO A 16 6.32 1.63 6.22
N SER A 17 6.31 2.79 5.56
CA SER A 17 7.15 3.95 5.91
C SER A 17 6.28 5.19 6.03
N GLU A 18 6.74 6.16 6.81
CA GLU A 18 6.14 7.49 6.87
C GLU A 18 6.23 8.12 5.48
N HIS A 19 5.10 8.65 5.01
CA HIS A 19 5.08 9.43 3.78
C HIS A 19 5.84 10.76 4.01
N PRO A 20 6.58 11.32 3.04
CA PRO A 20 7.32 12.59 3.22
C PRO A 20 6.44 13.71 3.80
N ILE A 21 5.20 13.80 3.31
CA ILE A 21 4.12 14.55 3.95
C ILE A 21 3.39 13.65 4.97
N PHE A 22 3.96 13.46 6.15
CA PHE A 22 3.48 12.49 7.14
C PHE A 22 2.12 12.87 7.74
N LYS A 23 1.91 14.14 8.10
CA LYS A 23 0.66 14.61 8.71
C LYS A 23 0.07 15.74 7.89
N LEU A 24 -1.16 15.56 7.41
CA LEU A 24 -1.89 16.58 6.69
C LEU A 24 -3.33 16.66 7.22
N ARG A 25 -3.76 17.85 7.64
CA ARG A 25 -5.11 18.11 8.18
C ARG A 25 -5.51 17.12 9.29
N GLY A 26 -4.57 16.80 10.19
CA GLY A 26 -4.80 15.87 11.30
C GLY A 26 -4.76 14.37 10.95
N LEU A 27 -4.62 14.02 9.67
CA LEU A 27 -4.51 12.63 9.21
C LEU A 27 -3.05 12.23 9.00
N TYR A 28 -2.72 11.00 9.41
CA TYR A 28 -1.41 10.40 9.22
C TYR A 28 -1.34 9.64 7.90
N ARG A 29 -0.22 9.78 7.18
CA ARG A 29 0.01 9.18 5.87
C ARG A 29 1.22 8.27 5.95
N HIS A 30 1.01 7.05 5.47
CA HIS A 30 2.03 6.04 5.31
C HIS A 30 1.97 5.55 3.87
N HIS A 31 3.10 5.10 3.35
CA HIS A 31 3.16 4.40 2.08
C HIS A 31 3.88 3.07 2.23
N PHE A 32 3.76 2.23 1.21
CA PHE A 32 4.52 1.00 1.06
C PHE A 32 4.64 0.71 -0.44
N ILE A 33 5.66 -0.04 -0.81
CA ILE A 33 5.92 -0.43 -2.19
C ILE A 33 5.85 -1.94 -2.26
N VAL A 34 5.14 -2.45 -3.27
CA VAL A 34 5.08 -3.89 -3.54
C VAL A 34 5.62 -4.13 -4.93
N LYS A 35 6.62 -5.00 -5.03
CA LYS A 35 7.08 -5.49 -6.33
C LYS A 35 6.21 -6.68 -6.74
N VAL A 36 5.61 -6.58 -7.92
CA VAL A 36 4.71 -7.60 -8.47
C VAL A 36 5.04 -7.85 -9.94
N ASP A 37 4.97 -9.10 -10.36
CA ASP A 37 5.19 -9.48 -11.76
C ASP A 37 3.91 -9.28 -12.60
N THR A 38 2.74 -9.37 -11.96
CA THR A 38 1.42 -9.24 -12.62
C THR A 38 0.52 -8.28 -11.83
N PRO A 39 0.50 -6.99 -12.18
CA PRO A 39 -0.27 -5.97 -11.45
C PRO A 39 -1.76 -6.29 -11.34
N GLU A 40 -2.37 -6.89 -12.37
CA GLU A 40 -3.82 -7.17 -12.39
C GLU A 40 -4.23 -8.19 -11.34
N SER A 41 -3.42 -9.23 -11.15
CA SER A 41 -3.66 -10.25 -10.12
C SER A 41 -3.53 -9.64 -8.73
N PHE A 42 -2.47 -8.85 -8.53
CA PHE A 42 -2.24 -8.16 -7.26
C PHE A 42 -3.38 -7.20 -6.91
N LEU A 43 -3.86 -6.40 -7.87
CA LEU A 43 -4.96 -5.46 -7.63
C LEU A 43 -6.24 -6.17 -7.19
N LYS A 44 -6.55 -7.35 -7.73
CA LYS A 44 -7.70 -8.16 -7.31
C LYS A 44 -7.58 -8.61 -5.86
N ASP A 45 -6.39 -9.03 -5.43
CA ASP A 45 -6.16 -9.45 -4.05
C ASP A 45 -6.11 -8.25 -3.09
N LEU A 46 -5.47 -7.16 -3.51
CA LEU A 46 -5.43 -5.92 -2.77
C LEU A 46 -6.84 -5.43 -2.47
N GLN A 47 -7.76 -5.45 -3.44
CA GLN A 47 -9.16 -5.08 -3.20
C GLN A 47 -9.82 -5.90 -2.09
N LYS A 48 -9.54 -7.20 -1.97
CA LYS A 48 -10.06 -8.04 -0.88
C LYS A 48 -9.48 -7.60 0.47
N VAL A 49 -8.19 -7.29 0.51
CA VAL A 49 -7.51 -6.81 1.72
C VAL A 49 -8.04 -5.44 2.15
N LEU A 50 -8.18 -4.50 1.23
CA LEU A 50 -8.63 -3.13 1.52
C LEU A 50 -10.08 -3.06 2.02
N LYS A 51 -10.92 -4.05 1.69
CA LYS A 51 -12.28 -4.17 2.27
C LYS A 51 -12.25 -4.45 3.78
N ILE A 52 -11.21 -5.10 4.27
CA ILE A 52 -11.05 -5.46 5.69
C ILE A 52 -10.44 -4.29 6.46
N TYR A 53 -9.49 -3.58 5.85
CA TYR A 53 -8.74 -2.50 6.48
C TYR A 53 -9.26 -1.12 6.05
N LYS A 54 -10.05 -0.50 6.94
CA LYS A 54 -10.61 0.85 6.72
C LYS A 54 -9.49 1.90 6.56
N GLY A 55 -9.62 2.77 5.57
CA GLY A 55 -8.68 3.86 5.30
C GLY A 55 -8.92 4.51 3.94
N SER A 56 -8.30 5.68 3.72
CA SER A 56 -8.26 6.32 2.40
C SER A 56 -6.99 5.87 1.68
N TRP A 57 -7.16 5.11 0.60
CA TRP A 57 -6.05 4.53 -0.15
C TRP A 57 -5.84 5.29 -1.46
N LYS A 58 -4.59 5.62 -1.76
CA LYS A 58 -4.16 6.01 -3.10
C LYS A 58 -3.22 4.93 -3.60
N ILE A 59 -3.50 4.43 -4.80
CA ILE A 59 -2.75 3.34 -5.42
C ILE A 59 -2.16 3.90 -6.71
N PHE A 60 -0.85 3.77 -6.86
CA PHE A 60 -0.13 4.11 -8.07
C PHE A 60 0.45 2.83 -8.64
N VAL A 61 0.15 2.52 -9.89
CA VAL A 61 0.72 1.40 -10.64
C VAL A 61 1.86 1.96 -11.48
N ASP A 62 3.04 1.39 -11.34
CA ASP A 62 4.29 1.84 -11.97
C ASP A 62 4.50 3.36 -11.90
N PRO A 63 4.55 3.94 -10.68
CA PRO A 63 4.77 5.37 -10.54
C PRO A 63 6.18 5.74 -11.06
N PRO A 64 6.33 6.92 -11.72
CA PRO A 64 7.63 7.37 -12.23
C PRO A 64 8.65 7.69 -11.14
N GLY A 65 8.22 7.74 -9.87
CA GLY A 65 9.06 7.96 -8.70
C GLY A 65 8.28 7.71 -7.41
N ILE A 66 8.97 7.66 -6.27
CA ILE A 66 8.34 7.55 -4.96
C ILE A 66 7.71 8.91 -4.61
N VAL A 67 6.38 8.93 -4.43
CA VAL A 67 5.60 10.12 -4.03
C VAL A 67 5.39 10.12 -2.51
#